data_AF-A0A6B2G4Z7-F1
#
_entry.id   AF-A0A6B2G4Z7-F1
#
_cell.length_a   1.000
_cell.length_b   1.000
_cell.length_c   1.000
_cell.angle_alpha   90.00
_cell.angle_beta   90.00
_cell.angle_gamma   90.00
#
_symmetry.space_group_name_H-M   'P 1'
#
loop_
_entity.id
_entity.type
_entity.pdbx_description
1 polymer ?
#
loop_
_entity_poly.entity_id
_entity_poly.type
_entity_poly.pdbx_seq_one_letter_code
_entity_poly.pdbx_strand_id
1 'polypeptide(L)'
;MAKVKVRNVEVLNNECDLFSKFSFKIVFEALENIDEDIEWRLIYVGSAENSKYDQTLDSVLVGPIPRGVHKFLFDVTNVVNLFRRLDQIGKRFPNQTLLD
;
A
#
# COMPACT_ATOMS: atom_id res chain seq x y z
N MET A 1 -3.14 25.23 -1.71
CA MET A 1 -4.30 24.34 -1.88
C MET A 1 -3.79 23.03 -2.45
N ALA A 2 -4.40 21.87 -2.14
CA ALA A 2 -3.93 20.59 -2.70
C ALA A 2 -4.16 20.52 -4.21
N LYS A 3 -3.18 20.04 -4.99
CA LYS A 3 -3.28 19.88 -6.46
C LYS A 3 -3.95 18.58 -6.88
N VAL A 4 -3.99 17.60 -5.97
CA VAL A 4 -4.54 16.27 -6.19
C VAL A 4 -5.56 15.93 -5.11
N LYS A 5 -6.63 15.24 -5.51
CA LYS A 5 -7.65 14.69 -4.63
C LYS A 5 -7.86 13.21 -4.91
N VAL A 6 -7.71 12.37 -3.88
CA VAL A 6 -8.10 10.96 -3.97
C VAL A 6 -9.63 10.88 -4.03
N ARG A 7 -10.16 10.16 -5.02
CA ARG A 7 -11.59 9.98 -5.24
C ARG A 7 -12.07 8.63 -4.73
N ASN A 8 -11.31 7.55 -4.97
CA ASN A 8 -11.63 6.23 -4.48
C ASN A 8 -10.37 5.37 -4.34
N VAL A 9 -10.38 4.44 -3.38
CA VAL A 9 -9.40 3.37 -3.25
C VAL A 9 -10.18 2.09 -2.97
N GLU A 10 -10.20 1.18 -3.93
CA GLU A 10 -10.89 -0.10 -3.81
C GLU A 10 -9.88 -1.22 -3.61
N VAL A 11 -10.10 -2.05 -2.61
CA VAL A 11 -9.30 -3.25 -2.33
C VAL A 11 -9.86 -4.40 -3.17
N LEU A 12 -9.09 -4.90 -4.13
CA LEU A 12 -9.59 -5.87 -5.11
C LEU A 12 -9.53 -7.33 -4.64
N ASN A 13 -8.73 -7.63 -3.62
CA ASN A 13 -8.51 -8.98 -3.10
C ASN A 13 -8.75 -9.03 -1.59
N ASN A 14 -9.93 -8.58 -1.16
CA ASN A 14 -10.31 -8.59 0.26
C ASN A 14 -11.02 -9.90 0.64
N GLU A 15 -10.66 -10.43 1.82
CA GLU A 15 -10.61 -11.85 2.21
C GLU A 15 -9.56 -12.67 1.44
N CYS A 16 -8.29 -12.51 1.84
CA CYS A 16 -7.16 -13.24 1.28
C CYS A 16 -6.17 -13.66 2.37
N ASP A 17 -5.32 -14.63 2.05
CA ASP A 17 -4.23 -15.05 2.93
C ASP A 17 -3.23 -13.92 3.15
N LEU A 18 -2.53 -13.95 4.28
CA LEU A 18 -1.47 -12.99 4.62
C LEU A 18 -0.38 -12.87 3.54
N PHE A 19 -0.15 -13.93 2.76
CA PHE A 19 0.84 -14.00 1.69
C PHE A 19 0.30 -13.64 0.31
N SER A 20 -0.99 -13.31 0.23
CA SER A 20 -1.59 -12.87 -1.02
C SER A 20 -1.08 -11.48 -1.41
N LYS A 21 -1.05 -11.21 -2.71
CA LYS A 21 -0.71 -9.87 -3.21
C LYS A 21 -1.73 -8.84 -2.70
N PHE A 22 -1.24 -7.68 -2.30
CA PHE A 22 -2.09 -6.52 -2.11
C PHE A 22 -2.39 -5.91 -3.47
N SER A 23 -3.66 -5.65 -3.76
CA SER A 23 -4.11 -5.08 -5.03
C SER A 23 -5.14 -3.99 -4.76
N PHE A 24 -4.82 -2.78 -5.20
CA PHE A 24 -5.67 -1.61 -5.05
C PHE A 24 -6.01 -1.01 -6.41
N LYS A 25 -7.27 -0.64 -6.59
CA LYS A 25 -7.70 0.23 -7.69
C LYS A 25 -7.84 1.64 -7.16
N ILE A 26 -6.92 2.50 -7.54
CA ILE A 26 -6.85 3.89 -7.08
C ILE A 26 -7.44 4.80 -8.15
N VAL A 27 -8.37 5.66 -7.74
CA VAL A 27 -8.91 6.75 -8.56
C VAL A 27 -8.58 8.07 -7.88
N PHE A 28 -7.92 8.97 -8.59
CA PHE A 28 -7.59 10.30 -8.10
C PHE A 28 -7.85 11.35 -9.17
N GLU A 29 -7.93 12.61 -8.76
CA GLU A 29 -8.17 13.75 -9.63
C GLU A 29 -7.05 14.76 -9.47
N ALA A 30 -6.40 15.13 -10.58
CA ALA A 30 -5.50 16.27 -10.65
C ALA A 30 -6.33 17.52 -11.01
N LEU A 31 -6.32 18.53 -10.12
CA LEU A 31 -7.08 19.77 -10.27
C LEU A 31 -6.44 20.72 -11.30
N GLU A 32 -5.16 20.53 -11.58
CA GLU A 32 -4.35 21.23 -12.58
C GLU A 32 -3.31 20.26 -13.20
N ASN A 33 -2.57 20.70 -14.22
CA ASN A 33 -1.45 19.94 -14.76
C ASN A 33 -0.30 19.91 -13.74
N ILE A 34 0.32 18.76 -13.57
CA ILE A 34 1.44 18.54 -12.65
C ILE A 34 2.60 18.03 -13.48
N ASP A 35 3.67 18.82 -13.54
CA ASP A 35 4.86 18.49 -14.32
C ASP A 35 5.78 17.54 -13.56
N GLU A 36 5.72 17.53 -12.22
CA GLU A 36 6.48 16.63 -11.37
C GLU A 36 5.82 15.25 -11.19
N ASP A 37 6.62 14.25 -10.88
CA ASP A 37 6.13 12.92 -10.51
C ASP A 37 5.53 12.91 -9.11
N ILE A 38 4.44 12.16 -8.94
CA ILE A 38 3.85 11.84 -7.64
C ILE A 38 4.25 10.43 -7.24
N GLU A 39 4.74 10.28 -6.01
CA GLU A 39 5.05 8.98 -5.42
C GLU A 39 3.85 8.39 -4.67
N TRP A 40 3.45 7.17 -5.04
CA TRP A 40 2.52 6.34 -4.29
C TRP A 40 3.27 5.23 -3.58
N ARG A 41 3.16 5.18 -2.24
CA ARG A 41 3.80 4.15 -1.41
C ARG A 41 2.77 3.32 -0.66
N LEU A 42 2.95 2.00 -0.66
CA LEU A 42 2.25 1.10 0.24
C LEU A 42 3.13 0.82 1.45
N ILE A 43 2.65 1.18 2.65
CA ILE A 43 3.38 0.99 3.90
C ILE A 43 2.59 0.05 4.80
N TYR A 44 3.22 -1.04 5.22
CA TYR A 44 2.69 -1.93 6.25
C TYR A 44 3.19 -1.48 7.62
N VAL A 45 2.27 -1.26 8.56
CA VAL A 45 2.60 -0.87 9.93
C VAL A 45 2.99 -2.10 10.74
N GLY A 46 4.28 -2.23 11.06
CA GLY A 46 4.80 -3.41 11.76
C GLY A 46 4.58 -3.38 13.28
N SER A 47 4.37 -2.20 13.85
CA SER A 47 4.07 -2.01 15.27
C SER A 47 3.29 -0.72 15.48
N ALA A 48 2.22 -0.77 16.28
CA ALA A 48 1.47 0.42 16.67
C ALA A 48 2.29 1.43 17.50
N GLU A 49 3.37 0.96 18.17
CA GLU A 49 4.14 1.76 19.12
C GLU A 49 5.47 2.27 18.55
N ASN A 50 5.95 1.71 17.45
CA ASN A 50 7.28 2.02 16.94
C ASN A 50 7.36 1.91 15.42
N SER A 51 7.48 3.06 14.78
CA SER A 51 7.57 3.21 13.32
C SER A 51 8.84 2.63 12.69
N LYS A 52 9.87 2.27 13.47
CA LYS A 52 11.06 1.59 12.91
C LYS A 52 10.74 0.24 12.28
N TYR A 53 9.59 -0.34 12.65
CA TYR A 53 9.12 -1.63 12.15
C TYR A 53 8.20 -1.49 10.94
N ASP A 54 7.90 -0.27 10.50
CA ASP A 54 7.09 -0.04 9.30
C ASP A 54 7.87 -0.44 8.05
N GLN A 55 7.16 -1.02 7.09
CA GLN A 55 7.76 -1.58 5.88
C GLN A 55 7.11 -0.96 4.66
N THR A 56 7.90 -0.26 3.85
CA THR A 56 7.48 0.10 2.50
C THR A 56 7.45 -1.18 1.66
N LEU A 57 6.25 -1.65 1.35
CA LEU A 57 6.05 -2.85 0.55
C LEU A 57 6.29 -2.58 -0.94
N ASP A 58 5.90 -1.39 -1.42
CA ASP A 58 6.16 -0.94 -2.78
C ASP A 58 6.10 0.60 -2.90
N SER A 59 6.71 1.14 -3.95
CA SER A 59 6.67 2.56 -4.33
C SER A 59 6.61 2.73 -5.84
N VAL A 60 5.70 3.58 -6.33
CA VAL A 60 5.58 3.92 -7.74
C VAL A 60 5.54 5.42 -7.95
N LEU A 61 6.30 5.90 -8.93
CA LEU A 61 6.26 7.28 -9.41
C LEU A 61 5.31 7.39 -10.60
N VAL A 62 4.45 8.41 -10.59
CA VAL A 62 3.48 8.67 -11.66
C VAL A 62 3.60 10.12 -12.08
N GLY A 63 4.01 10.35 -13.32
CA GLY A 63 4.05 11.69 -13.91
C GLY A 63 4.62 11.71 -15.33
N PRO A 64 4.54 12.86 -16.02
CA PRO A 64 3.74 14.05 -15.65
C PRO A 64 2.23 13.77 -15.70
N ILE A 65 1.43 14.48 -14.89
CA ILE A 65 -0.01 14.21 -14.72
C ILE A 65 -0.85 15.37 -15.27
N PRO A 66 -1.57 15.15 -16.39
CA PRO A 66 -2.52 16.14 -16.90
C PRO A 66 -3.69 16.38 -15.95
N ARG A 67 -4.29 17.55 -15.99
CA ARG A 67 -5.54 17.85 -15.29
C ARG A 67 -6.63 16.85 -15.67
N GLY A 68 -7.32 16.29 -14.69
CA GLY A 68 -8.41 15.34 -14.92
C GLY A 68 -8.46 14.21 -13.89
N VAL A 69 -9.32 13.22 -14.17
CA VAL A 69 -9.49 12.03 -13.32
C VAL A 69 -8.67 10.88 -13.89
N HIS A 70 -7.85 10.28 -13.03
CA HIS A 70 -6.92 9.20 -13.35
C HIS A 70 -7.27 7.96 -12.55
N LYS A 71 -6.99 6.79 -13.14
CA LYS A 71 -7.18 5.49 -12.51
C LYS A 71 -6.00 4.58 -12.84
N PHE A 72 -5.49 3.90 -11.82
CA PHE A 72 -4.49 2.85 -12.02
C PHE A 72 -4.69 1.71 -11.01
N LEU A 73 -4.06 0.57 -11.32
CA LEU A 73 -3.96 -0.57 -10.42
C LEU A 73 -2.61 -0.53 -9.73
N PHE A 74 -2.60 -0.66 -8.41
CA PHE A 74 -1.41 -0.76 -7.60
C PHE A 74 -1.32 -2.17 -7.00
N ASP A 75 -0.55 -3.02 -7.68
CA ASP A 75 -0.33 -4.42 -7.30
C ASP A 75 1.05 -4.58 -6.64
N VAL A 76 1.07 -5.10 -5.42
CA VAL A 76 2.29 -5.29 -4.64
C VAL A 76 2.60 -6.77 -4.49
N THR A 77 3.70 -7.20 -5.10
CA THR A 77 4.09 -8.61 -5.19
C THR A 77 5.08 -9.02 -4.08
N ASN A 78 5.75 -8.06 -3.44
CA ASN A 78 6.88 -8.33 -2.54
C ASN A 78 6.48 -8.45 -1.05
N VAL A 79 5.55 -9.36 -0.75
CA VAL A 79 5.11 -9.65 0.64
C VAL A 79 6.05 -10.61 1.38
N VAL A 80 7.02 -11.23 0.70
CA VAL A 80 7.97 -12.20 1.31
C VAL A 80 8.86 -11.55 2.38
N ASN A 81 9.19 -10.27 2.24
CA ASN A 81 10.01 -9.56 3.23
C ASN A 81 9.25 -9.22 4.52
N LEU A 82 7.91 -9.23 4.48
CA LEU A 82 7.06 -9.01 5.65
C LEU A 82 7.31 -10.08 6.72
N PHE A 83 7.37 -11.34 6.28
CA PHE A 83 7.48 -12.50 7.17
C PHE A 83 8.84 -12.60 7.87
N ARG A 84 9.96 -12.40 7.14
CA ARG A 84 11.31 -12.47 7.72
C ARG A 84 11.52 -11.54 8.92
N ARG A 85 10.75 -10.44 9.00
CA ARG A 85 10.80 -9.49 10.12
C ARG A 85 9.77 -9.76 11.21
N LEU A 86 8.62 -10.35 10.89
CA LEU A 86 7.66 -10.78 11.92
C LEU A 86 8.28 -11.85 12.83
N ASP A 87 9.06 -12.77 12.28
CA ASP A 87 9.86 -13.74 13.05
C ASP A 87 10.89 -13.05 13.97
N GLN A 88 11.48 -11.93 13.53
CA GLN A 88 12.48 -11.18 14.31
C GLN A 88 11.87 -10.32 15.43
N ILE A 89 10.59 -9.94 15.33
CA ILE A 89 9.93 -9.08 16.32
C ILE A 89 9.49 -9.88 17.55
N GLY A 90 9.58 -11.22 17.55
CA GLY A 90 9.34 -12.06 18.73
C GLY A 90 7.89 -12.01 19.25
N LYS A 91 6.99 -11.27 18.60
CA LYS A 91 5.56 -11.28 18.87
C LYS A 91 4.95 -12.47 18.14
N ARG A 92 5.11 -13.66 18.75
CA ARG A 92 4.19 -14.78 18.55
C ARG A 92 2.79 -14.20 18.78
N PHE A 93 1.95 -14.10 17.75
CA PHE A 93 0.55 -13.71 17.92
C PHE A 93 -0.06 -14.69 18.92
N PRO A 94 -0.41 -14.25 20.15
CA PRO A 94 -1.09 -15.14 21.07
C PRO A 94 -2.50 -15.28 20.52
N ASN A 95 -2.83 -16.48 20.03
CA ASN A 95 -4.17 -16.90 19.60
C ASN A 95 -4.55 -16.61 18.14
N GLN A 96 -3.74 -17.05 17.18
CA GLN A 96 -4.33 -17.69 16.01
C GLN A 96 -4.03 -19.18 16.10
N THR A 97 -4.96 -19.92 16.67
CA THR A 97 -5.15 -21.32 16.35
C THR A 97 -5.18 -21.40 14.83
N LEU A 98 -4.22 -22.09 14.24
CA LEU A 98 -4.34 -22.61 12.89
C LEU A 98 -5.63 -23.43 12.90
N LEU A 99 -6.69 -22.91 12.28
CA LEU A 99 -7.79 -23.75 11.88
C LEU A 99 -7.28 -24.52 10.66
N ASP A 100 -7.19 -25.84 10.82
CA ASP A 100 -6.89 -26.80 9.75
C ASP A 100 -7.83 -26.64 8.55
#